data_AF-Q8TV67-F1
#
_entry.id   AF-Q8TV67-F1
#
_cell.length_a   1.000
_cell.length_b   1.000
_cell.length_c   1.000
_cell.angle_alpha   90.00
_cell.angle_beta   90.00
_cell.angle_gamma   90.00
#
_symmetry.space_group_name_H-M   'P 1'
#
loop_
_entity.id
_entity.type
_entity.pdbx_description
1 polymer ?
#
loop_
_entity_poly.entity_id
_entity_poly.type
_entity_poly.pdbx_seq_one_letter_code
_entity_poly.pdbx_strand_id
1 'polypeptide(L)'
;MKTLRMSPEELLEYFRKEVEEGDRLELNYAFVHIPGEVVKITRYRLHLYVESEVAPGIRRYDLEEICSMMLEVIHEPKEGKPVKIVVEGADESPGIGIL
;
A
#
# COMPACT_ATOMS: atom_id res chain seq x y z
N MET A 1 -14.02 -0.60 11.03
CA MET A 1 -13.13 -0.35 9.90
C MET A 1 -13.97 0.10 8.72
N LYS A 2 -13.65 1.26 8.11
CA LYS A 2 -14.33 1.76 6.90
C LYS A 2 -13.68 1.10 5.68
N THR A 3 -14.46 0.77 4.65
CA THR A 3 -13.91 0.25 3.39
C THR A 3 -14.09 1.28 2.27
N LEU A 4 -13.03 1.53 1.52
CA LEU A 4 -12.99 2.37 0.31
C LEU A 4 -12.65 1.50 -0.91
N ARG A 5 -13.12 1.93 -2.07
CA ARG A 5 -12.75 1.38 -3.38
C ARG A 5 -12.17 2.52 -4.19
N MET A 6 -10.99 2.31 -4.77
CA MET A 6 -10.19 3.37 -5.41
C MET A 6 -9.43 2.81 -6.62
N SER A 7 -9.18 3.65 -7.63
CA SER A 7 -8.19 3.33 -8.67
C SER A 7 -6.75 3.47 -8.12
N PRO A 8 -5.73 2.97 -8.84
CA PRO A 8 -4.34 3.19 -8.45
C PRO A 8 -3.95 4.67 -8.31
N GLU A 9 -4.49 5.54 -9.17
CA GLU A 9 -4.26 6.99 -9.12
C GLU A 9 -4.89 7.62 -7.88
N GLU A 10 -6.10 7.20 -7.53
CA GLU A 10 -6.77 7.63 -6.30
C GLU A 10 -6.05 7.13 -5.05
N LEU A 11 -5.51 5.91 -5.08
CA LEU A 11 -4.68 5.35 -4.01
C LEU A 11 -3.39 6.16 -3.84
N LEU A 12 -2.71 6.49 -4.94
CA LEU A 12 -1.50 7.30 -4.91
C LEU A 12 -1.78 8.68 -4.27
N GLU A 13 -2.89 9.30 -4.63
CA GLU A 13 -3.29 10.58 -4.06
C GLU A 13 -3.69 10.45 -2.58
N TYR A 14 -4.32 9.33 -2.20
CA TYR A 14 -4.61 9.00 -0.80
C TYR A 14 -3.32 8.91 0.02
N PHE A 15 -2.32 8.16 -0.44
CA PHE A 15 -1.02 8.05 0.25
C PHE A 15 -0.34 9.40 0.44
N ARG A 16 -0.47 10.30 -0.55
CA ARG A 16 0.15 11.64 -0.48
C ARG A 16 -0.53 12.58 0.52
N LYS A 17 -1.79 12.33 0.89
CA LYS A 17 -2.60 13.23 1.71
C LYS A 17 -2.88 12.70 3.11
N GLU A 18 -3.08 11.40 3.23
CA GLU A 18 -3.68 10.78 4.41
C GLU A 18 -2.69 9.90 5.17
N VAL A 19 -1.61 9.45 4.55
CA VAL A 19 -0.59 8.61 5.21
C VAL A 19 0.54 9.48 5.73
N GLU A 20 0.86 9.30 7.01
CA GLU A 20 1.86 10.08 7.75
C GLU A 20 2.91 9.17 8.42
N GLU A 21 3.99 9.79 8.95
CA GLU A 21 5.02 9.07 9.69
C GLU A 21 4.46 8.52 11.01
N GLY A 22 4.69 7.23 11.27
CA GLY A 22 4.18 6.49 12.43
C GLY A 22 2.86 5.77 12.19
N ASP A 23 2.23 5.94 11.02
CA ASP A 23 1.06 5.12 10.64
C ASP A 23 1.47 3.68 10.37
N ARG A 24 0.53 2.74 10.53
CA ARG A 24 0.74 1.35 10.14
C ARG A 24 0.04 1.06 8.82
N LEU A 25 0.75 0.33 7.96
CA LEU A 25 0.25 -0.11 6.67
C LEU A 25 0.37 -1.63 6.56
N GLU A 26 -0.65 -2.24 5.99
CA GLU A 26 -0.57 -3.58 5.42
C GLU A 26 -0.77 -3.47 3.91
N LEU A 27 0.32 -3.68 3.16
CA LEU A 27 0.31 -3.64 1.70
C LEU A 27 0.11 -5.05 1.15
N ASN A 28 -0.92 -5.24 0.32
CA ASN A 28 -1.27 -6.54 -0.25
C ASN A 28 -1.30 -6.46 -1.78
N TYR A 29 -0.47 -7.30 -2.41
CA TYR A 29 -0.41 -7.44 -3.86
C TYR A 29 0.03 -8.85 -4.24
N ALA A 30 -0.62 -9.43 -5.26
CA ALA A 30 -0.43 -10.83 -5.64
C ALA A 30 -0.43 -11.77 -4.40
N PHE A 31 0.66 -12.48 -4.15
CA PHE A 31 0.84 -13.38 -3.00
C PHE A 31 1.69 -12.76 -1.88
N VAL A 32 1.90 -11.45 -1.92
CA VAL A 32 2.76 -10.72 -0.99
C VAL A 32 1.91 -9.91 -0.02
N HIS A 33 2.20 -10.09 1.27
CA HIS A 33 1.64 -9.32 2.37
C HIS A 33 2.79 -8.63 3.12
N ILE A 34 2.75 -7.31 3.20
CA ILE A 34 3.80 -6.49 3.82
C ILE A 34 3.18 -5.63 4.93
N PRO A 35 3.21 -6.09 6.18
CA PRO A 35 2.88 -5.25 7.33
C PRO A 35 4.09 -4.40 7.72
N GLY A 36 3.84 -3.15 8.10
CA GLY A 36 4.91 -2.30 8.63
C GLY A 36 4.46 -0.92 9.08
N GLU A 37 5.39 -0.22 9.72
CA GLU A 37 5.22 1.16 10.19
C GLU A 37 5.88 2.15 9.23
N VAL A 38 5.20 3.24 8.93
CA VAL A 38 5.71 4.31 8.06
C VAL A 38 6.81 5.07 8.80
N VAL A 39 8.05 4.86 8.38
CA VAL A 39 9.21 5.59 8.94
C VAL A 39 9.34 6.97 8.32
N LYS A 40 9.04 7.06 7.01
CA LYS A 40 9.12 8.31 6.24
C LYS A 40 8.27 8.19 5.00
N ILE A 41 7.50 9.23 4.69
CA ILE A 41 6.80 9.36 3.42
C ILE A 41 7.12 10.70 2.77
N THR A 42 7.27 10.67 1.46
CA THR A 42 7.50 11.87 0.63
C THR A 42 6.57 11.78 -0.58
N ARG A 43 6.57 12.82 -1.42
CA ARG A 43 5.75 12.83 -2.65
C ARG A 43 5.96 11.60 -3.56
N TYR A 44 7.15 11.01 -3.54
CA TYR A 44 7.55 9.94 -4.46
C TYR A 44 7.91 8.62 -3.79
N ARG A 45 8.22 8.63 -2.49
CA ARG A 45 8.78 7.46 -1.80
C ARG A 45 8.11 7.19 -0.47
N LEU A 46 7.90 5.90 -0.22
CA LEU A 46 7.50 5.34 1.06
C LEU A 46 8.67 4.57 1.66
N HIS A 47 9.06 4.91 2.89
CA HIS A 47 9.97 4.11 3.70
C HIS A 47 9.16 3.42 4.79
N LEU A 48 9.10 2.10 4.70
CA LEU A 48 8.33 1.26 5.61
C LEU A 48 9.29 0.40 6.43
N TYR A 49 9.18 0.44 7.76
CA TYR A 49 9.81 -0.56 8.60
C TYR A 49 8.95 -1.82 8.56
N VAL A 50 9.40 -2.82 7.82
CA VAL A 50 8.66 -4.07 7.64
C VAL A 50 8.80 -4.93 8.89
N GLU A 51 7.67 -5.32 9.44
CA GLU A 51 7.55 -6.19 10.61
C GLU A 51 7.42 -7.64 10.14
N SER A 52 8.54 -8.27 9.84
CA SER A 52 8.59 -9.68 9.42
C SER A 52 9.47 -10.47 10.38
N GLU A 53 9.05 -11.70 10.70
CA GLU A 53 9.89 -12.64 11.47
C GLU A 53 11.16 -13.05 10.71
N VAL A 54 11.11 -13.05 9.38
CA VAL A 54 12.18 -13.56 8.52
C VAL A 54 13.17 -12.48 8.13
N ALA A 55 12.68 -11.27 7.83
CA ALA A 55 13.53 -10.19 7.31
C ALA A 55 13.04 -8.80 7.74
N PRO A 56 13.11 -8.47 9.05
CA PRO A 56 12.70 -7.16 9.52
C PRO A 56 13.63 -6.06 8.98
N GLY A 57 13.08 -4.85 8.85
CA GLY A 57 13.87 -3.66 8.56
C GLY A 57 13.25 -2.71 7.53
N ILE A 58 13.98 -1.63 7.26
CA ILE A 58 13.49 -0.56 6.39
C ILE A 58 13.53 -1.02 4.92
N ARG A 59 12.36 -0.96 4.27
CA ARG A 59 12.20 -1.08 2.82
C ARG A 59 11.81 0.28 2.26
N ARG A 60 12.20 0.51 1.00
CA ARG A 60 11.93 1.76 0.30
C ARG A 60 11.18 1.41 -0.97
N TYR A 61 10.03 2.03 -1.16
CA TYR A 61 9.17 1.85 -2.31
C TYR A 61 9.03 3.17 -3.05
N ASP A 62 9.01 3.11 -4.37
CA ASP A 62 8.46 4.19 -5.18
C ASP A 62 6.93 4.13 -5.05
N LEU A 63 6.31 5.26 -4.74
CA LEU A 63 4.87 5.31 -4.49
C LEU A 63 4.06 5.02 -5.76
N GLU A 64 4.50 5.50 -6.92
CA GLU A 64 3.75 5.31 -8.16
C GLU A 64 3.79 3.85 -8.59
N GLU A 65 4.97 3.23 -8.51
CA GLU A 65 5.15 1.81 -8.82
C GLU A 65 4.34 0.92 -7.86
N ILE A 66 4.50 1.11 -6.54
CA ILE A 66 3.84 0.23 -5.56
C ILE A 66 2.32 0.38 -5.64
N CYS A 67 1.78 1.61 -5.73
CA CYS A 67 0.33 1.81 -5.83
C CYS A 67 -0.29 1.20 -7.08
N SER A 68 0.44 1.16 -8.21
CA SER A 68 -0.02 0.52 -9.45
C SER A 68 -0.20 -1.00 -9.34
N MET A 69 0.48 -1.63 -8.38
CA MET A 69 0.45 -3.09 -8.17
C MET A 69 -0.48 -3.52 -7.03
N MET A 70 -0.99 -2.58 -6.23
CA MET A 70 -1.77 -2.92 -5.04
C MET A 70 -3.12 -3.53 -5.42
N LEU A 71 -3.51 -4.56 -4.67
CA LEU A 71 -4.87 -5.11 -4.68
C LEU A 71 -5.64 -4.59 -3.46
N GLU A 72 -4.95 -4.47 -2.32
CA GLU A 72 -5.54 -4.02 -1.07
C GLU A 72 -4.52 -3.34 -0.17
N VAL A 73 -4.94 -2.28 0.50
CA VAL A 73 -4.17 -1.60 1.55
C VAL A 73 -5.03 -1.49 2.79
N ILE A 74 -4.51 -1.90 3.94
CA ILE A 74 -5.07 -1.53 5.23
C ILE A 74 -4.19 -0.43 5.80
N HIS A 75 -4.80 0.73 6.06
CA HIS A 75 -4.16 1.86 6.68
C HIS A 75 -4.72 2.04 8.09
N GLU A 76 -3.84 1.97 9.09
CA GLU A 76 -4.15 2.29 10.48
C GLU A 76 -3.42 3.58 10.86
N PRO A 77 -4.12 4.73 10.84
CA PRO A 77 -3.54 5.98 11.29
C PRO A 77 -3.13 5.89 12.76
N LYS A 78 -2.05 6.56 13.14
CA LYS A 78 -1.63 6.70 14.54
C LYS A 78 -2.74 7.26 15.41
N GLU A 79 -3.51 8.20 14.87
CA GLU A 79 -4.72 8.75 15.47
C GLU A 79 -5.89 8.65 14.49
N GLY A 80 -6.87 7.81 14.80
CA GLY A 80 -8.05 7.69 13.94
C GLY A 80 -8.64 6.30 13.93
N LYS A 81 -9.41 6.01 12.88
CA LYS A 81 -10.01 4.70 12.66
C LYS A 81 -9.35 4.03 11.46
N PRO A 82 -9.04 2.72 11.54
CA PRO A 82 -8.53 1.97 10.41
C PRO A 82 -9.43 2.05 9.17
N VAL A 83 -8.78 2.18 8.02
CA VAL A 83 -9.38 2.22 6.69
C VAL A 83 -8.83 1.06 5.87
N LYS A 84 -9.73 0.26 5.30
CA LYS A 84 -9.40 -0.74 4.30
C LYS A 84 -9.67 -0.16 2.91
N ILE A 85 -8.73 -0.28 2.00
CA ILE A 85 -8.81 0.23 0.63
C ILE A 85 -8.65 -0.95 -0.31
N VAL A 86 -9.66 -1.19 -1.14
CA VAL A 86 -9.62 -2.19 -2.22
C VAL A 86 -9.33 -1.45 -3.52
N VAL A 87 -8.32 -1.88 -4.26
CA VAL A 87 -7.86 -1.20 -5.47
C VAL A 87 -8.51 -1.85 -6.69
N GLU A 88 -9.26 -1.06 -7.45
CA GLU A 88 -9.97 -1.51 -8.64
C GLU A 88 -9.12 -1.28 -9.89
N GLY A 89 -9.15 -2.21 -10.84
CA GLY A 89 -8.39 -2.09 -12.10
C GLY A 89 -6.93 -2.56 -12.05
N ALA A 90 -6.41 -2.99 -10.89
CA ALA A 90 -5.11 -3.66 -10.78
C ALA A 90 -5.10 -5.10 -11.37
N ASP A 91 -6.18 -5.49 -12.06
CA ASP A 91 -6.39 -6.82 -12.64
C ASP A 91 -6.49 -6.78 -14.18
N GLU A 92 -5.74 -5.88 -14.82
CA GLU A 92 -5.34 -6.12 -16.21
C GLU A 92 -4.12 -7.06 -16.22
N SER A 93 -4.36 -8.31 -15.80
CA SER A 93 -3.48 -9.41 -16.18
C SER A 93 -3.33 -9.35 -17.71
N PRO A 94 -2.12 -9.19 -18.29
CA PRO A 94 -1.95 -9.35 -19.72
C PRO A 94 -2.46 -10.74 -20.05
N GLY A 95 -3.54 -10.80 -20.82
CA GLY A 95 -4.23 -12.04 -21.13
C GLY A 95 -3.19 -13.08 -21.52
N ILE A 96 -3.17 -14.19 -20.78
CA ILE A 96 -2.47 -15.39 -21.21
C ILE A 96 -3.22 -15.82 -22.48
N GLY A 97 -2.76 -15.30 -23.61
CA GLY A 97 -3.09 -15.81 -24.92
C GLY A 97 -2.54 -17.22 -24.97
N ILE A 98 -3.39 -18.18 -24.61
CA ILE A 98 -3.16 -19.59 -24.89
C ILE A 98 -3.24 -19.69 -26.42
N LEU A 99 -2.07 -19.64 -27.07
CA LEU A 99 -1.86 -20.16 -28.41
C LEU A 99 -1.74 -21.68 -28.35
#